data_AF-A0A8H5CD78-F1
#
_entry.id   AF-A0A8H5CD78-F1
#
_cell.length_a   1.000
_cell.length_b   1.000
_cell.length_c   1.000
_cell.angle_alpha   90.00
_cell.angle_beta   90.00
_cell.angle_gamma   90.00
#
_symmetry.space_group_name_H-M   'P 1'
#
loop_
_entity.id
_entity.type
_entity.pdbx_description
1 polymer ?
#
loop_
_entity_poly.entity_id
_entity_poly.type
_entity_poly.pdbx_seq_one_letter_code
_entity_poly.pdbx_strand_id
1 'polypeptide(L)'
;MQKCSSSALEPSSESLARRKEFGKLFSALRRVRSRTPFFELAAHRIPTLWGLYRGLRREAPTSDIRWRMRKIFEKNRGLTGSEKTIICLRRGYKWLETFQRTRSGDTHLQAVLERYSRMIAAKREREHWEQVLGEEWAWQERMRKKPILTGSLLRASLDNPPLPRLYPLPEHISRMIHKRRVAREARFAKQQVLLEQQQDLIREAQFEEGALTGNSAKLVFGGENKNEWTKEVRDGLTEIVQAYERSQARLRTTVSPELFEVMAAARRFKIANKTRERENERRGVLTRASLKRARGRPPAHVWDRMSEEEKEVDRVKRLQGEGGYVGMVKRMAGMRMRDGDTWKKEVEANEEAKERECQVERENERRRVE
;
A
#
# COMPACT_ATOMS: atom_id res chain seq x y z
N MET A 1 35.11 -40.79 -32.16
CA MET A 1 34.24 -40.74 -30.96
C MET A 1 33.65 -42.12 -30.71
N GLN A 2 34.19 -42.87 -29.75
CA GLN A 2 33.69 -44.18 -29.34
C GLN A 2 32.36 -44.01 -28.59
N LYS A 3 31.30 -44.68 -29.07
CA LYS A 3 30.01 -44.76 -28.37
C LYS A 3 30.20 -45.64 -27.13
N CYS A 4 30.12 -45.04 -25.94
CA CYS A 4 30.03 -45.79 -24.70
C CYS A 4 28.71 -46.59 -24.69
N SER A 5 28.80 -47.90 -24.53
CA SER A 5 27.65 -48.80 -24.41
C SER A 5 26.91 -48.55 -23.10
N SER A 6 25.66 -48.10 -23.20
CA SER A 6 24.80 -47.70 -22.09
C SER A 6 24.17 -48.87 -21.32
N SER A 7 24.72 -50.10 -21.34
CA SER A 7 23.99 -51.30 -20.90
C SER A 7 24.33 -51.86 -19.52
N ALA A 8 25.23 -51.23 -18.74
CA ALA A 8 25.67 -51.79 -17.45
C ALA A 8 24.73 -51.51 -16.27
N LEU A 9 23.69 -50.68 -16.45
CA LEU A 9 22.80 -50.24 -15.36
C LEU A 9 21.33 -50.63 -15.54
N GLU A 10 20.97 -51.38 -16.59
CA GLU A 10 19.58 -51.79 -16.79
C GLU A 10 19.26 -53.07 -15.99
N PRO A 11 18.21 -53.06 -15.15
CA PRO A 11 17.84 -54.22 -14.34
C PRO A 11 17.34 -55.38 -15.21
N SER A 12 17.64 -56.62 -14.80
CA SER A 12 17.17 -57.83 -15.50
C SER A 12 15.64 -57.92 -15.57
N SER A 13 15.12 -58.56 -16.61
CA SER A 13 13.68 -58.76 -16.84
C SER A 13 12.99 -59.47 -15.66
N GLU A 14 13.66 -60.45 -15.05
CA GLU A 14 13.19 -61.17 -13.85
C GLU A 14 13.08 -60.24 -12.63
N SER A 15 14.06 -59.35 -12.45
CA SER A 15 14.02 -58.34 -11.38
C SER A 15 12.83 -57.40 -11.55
N LEU A 16 12.53 -56.99 -12.79
CA LEU A 16 11.35 -56.17 -13.09
C LEU A 16 10.04 -56.91 -12.83
N ALA A 17 9.95 -58.21 -13.17
CA ALA A 17 8.78 -59.04 -12.91
C ALA A 17 8.52 -59.19 -11.41
N ARG A 18 9.57 -59.50 -10.62
CA ARG A 18 9.49 -59.64 -9.17
C ARG A 18 9.10 -58.33 -8.48
N ARG A 19 9.62 -57.19 -8.95
CA ARG A 19 9.20 -55.85 -8.49
C ARG A 19 7.72 -55.57 -8.78
N LYS A 20 7.17 -56.02 -9.91
CA LYS A 20 5.74 -55.89 -10.22
C LYS A 20 4.88 -56.75 -9.28
N GLU A 21 5.30 -57.97 -8.97
CA GLU A 21 4.59 -58.85 -8.01
C GLU A 21 4.56 -58.25 -6.61
N PHE A 22 5.71 -57.80 -6.10
CA PHE A 22 5.76 -57.08 -4.82
C PHE A 22 4.90 -55.82 -4.86
N GLY A 23 4.92 -55.07 -5.96
CA GLY A 23 4.06 -53.90 -6.16
C GLY A 23 2.57 -54.21 -6.03
N LYS A 24 2.11 -55.38 -6.49
CA LYS A 24 0.71 -55.84 -6.36
C LYS A 24 0.37 -56.25 -4.93
N LEU A 25 1.26 -56.94 -4.23
CA LEU A 25 1.04 -57.36 -2.83
C LEU A 25 0.99 -56.15 -1.89
N PHE A 26 1.92 -55.19 -2.08
CA PHE A 26 1.98 -53.98 -1.25
C PHE A 26 0.94 -52.91 -1.64
N SER A 27 0.39 -52.92 -2.86
CA SER A 27 -0.62 -51.93 -3.26
C SER A 27 -1.94 -52.08 -2.49
N ALA A 28 -2.32 -53.31 -2.11
CA ALA A 28 -3.51 -53.58 -1.29
C ALA A 28 -3.36 -53.07 0.17
N LEU A 29 -2.14 -53.09 0.70
CA LEU A 29 -1.81 -52.57 2.04
C LEU A 29 -1.56 -51.06 2.06
N ARG A 30 -1.42 -50.43 0.89
CA ARG A 30 -1.18 -49.00 0.77
C ARG A 30 -2.47 -48.25 1.09
N ARG A 31 -2.45 -47.44 2.15
CA ARG A 31 -3.52 -46.48 2.43
C ARG A 31 -3.74 -45.61 1.18
N VAL A 32 -4.84 -45.84 0.47
CA VAL A 32 -5.24 -45.02 -0.68
C VAL A 32 -5.70 -43.68 -0.14
N ARG A 33 -4.77 -42.71 -0.07
CA ARG A 33 -5.14 -41.31 0.14
C ARG A 33 -5.77 -40.82 -1.16
N SER A 34 -7.00 -40.33 -1.11
CA SER A 34 -7.57 -39.62 -2.24
C SER A 34 -6.63 -38.48 -2.63
N ARG A 35 -6.35 -38.34 -3.93
CA ARG A 35 -5.57 -37.20 -4.44
C ARG A 35 -6.33 -35.88 -4.19
N THR A 36 -7.64 -35.96 -4.11
CA THR A 36 -8.52 -34.85 -3.76
C THR A 36 -8.52 -34.64 -2.24
N PRO A 37 -8.36 -33.39 -1.77
CA PRO A 37 -8.47 -33.08 -0.35
C PRO A 37 -9.90 -33.34 0.13
N PHE A 38 -10.06 -33.73 1.41
CA PHE A 38 -11.36 -34.19 1.92
C PHE A 38 -12.49 -33.15 1.79
N PHE A 39 -12.17 -31.85 1.82
CA PHE A 39 -13.17 -30.79 1.72
C PHE A 39 -13.75 -30.61 0.30
N GLU A 40 -13.09 -31.16 -0.72
CA GLU A 40 -13.59 -31.22 -2.10
C GLU A 40 -14.40 -32.48 -2.38
N LEU A 41 -14.28 -33.52 -1.53
CA LEU A 41 -15.04 -34.75 -1.69
C LEU A 41 -16.54 -34.45 -1.61
N ALA A 42 -17.30 -35.03 -2.54
CA ALA A 42 -18.76 -34.92 -2.55
C ALA A 42 -19.38 -35.36 -1.22
N ALA A 43 -18.81 -36.39 -0.59
CA ALA A 43 -19.19 -36.89 0.73
C ALA A 43 -19.12 -35.83 1.85
N HIS A 44 -18.24 -34.84 1.73
CA HIS A 44 -18.18 -33.72 2.68
C HIS A 44 -18.99 -32.51 2.19
N ARG A 45 -18.82 -32.14 0.92
CA ARG A 45 -19.39 -30.90 0.37
C ARG A 45 -20.91 -30.92 0.31
N ILE A 46 -21.53 -32.04 -0.07
CA ILE A 46 -22.99 -32.16 -0.19
C ILE A 46 -23.65 -32.03 1.20
N PRO A 47 -23.31 -32.83 2.22
CA PRO A 47 -23.93 -32.69 3.54
C PRO A 47 -23.67 -31.32 4.17
N THR A 48 -22.48 -30.74 3.97
CA THR A 48 -22.11 -29.46 4.57
C THR A 48 -22.87 -28.28 3.94
N LEU A 49 -22.91 -28.20 2.60
CA LEU A 49 -23.55 -27.08 1.92
C LEU A 49 -25.06 -27.25 1.76
N TRP A 50 -25.51 -28.44 1.36
CA TRP A 50 -26.91 -28.69 1.02
C TRP A 50 -27.74 -29.16 2.20
N GLY A 51 -27.15 -29.96 3.10
CA GLY A 51 -27.81 -30.37 4.34
C GLY A 51 -27.72 -29.25 5.39
N LEU A 52 -26.53 -29.05 5.93
CA LEU A 52 -26.33 -28.20 7.10
C LEU A 52 -26.47 -26.71 6.82
N TYR A 53 -25.69 -26.14 5.88
CA TYR A 53 -25.67 -24.68 5.66
C TYR A 53 -27.02 -24.14 5.17
N ARG A 54 -27.64 -24.81 4.18
CA ARG A 54 -28.97 -24.44 3.71
C ARG A 54 -30.04 -24.65 4.78
N GLY A 55 -30.00 -25.77 5.50
CA GLY A 55 -30.89 -26.03 6.63
C GLY A 55 -30.82 -24.91 7.67
N LEU A 56 -29.60 -24.56 8.12
CA LEU A 56 -29.39 -23.47 9.07
C LEU A 56 -29.92 -22.13 8.57
N ARG A 57 -29.77 -21.81 7.28
CA ARG A 57 -30.28 -20.55 6.73
C ARG A 57 -31.81 -20.52 6.60
N ARG A 58 -32.43 -21.67 6.32
CA ARG A 58 -33.88 -21.82 6.16
C ARG A 58 -34.59 -21.79 7.51
N GLU A 59 -34.04 -22.50 8.50
CA GLU A 59 -34.63 -22.64 9.83
C GLU A 59 -34.24 -21.49 10.78
N ALA A 60 -33.26 -20.65 10.45
CA ALA A 60 -32.88 -19.51 11.29
C ALA A 60 -34.05 -18.51 11.47
N PRO A 61 -34.40 -18.14 12.72
CA PRO A 61 -35.60 -17.34 13.00
C PRO A 61 -35.46 -15.86 12.62
N THR A 62 -34.25 -15.31 12.63
CA THR A 62 -33.99 -13.90 12.32
C THR A 62 -32.91 -13.73 11.25
N SER A 63 -32.97 -12.62 10.52
CA SER A 63 -31.99 -12.25 9.48
C SER A 63 -30.56 -12.12 10.03
N ASP A 64 -30.39 -11.63 11.26
CA ASP A 64 -29.08 -11.45 11.90
C ASP A 64 -28.43 -12.79 12.24
N ILE A 65 -29.21 -13.76 12.76
CA ILE A 65 -28.72 -15.13 12.97
C ILE A 65 -28.31 -15.76 11.63
N ARG A 66 -29.09 -15.55 10.57
CA ARG A 66 -28.75 -16.01 9.22
C ARG A 66 -27.44 -15.40 8.72
N TRP A 67 -27.24 -14.09 8.93
CA TRP A 67 -25.99 -13.40 8.62
C TRP A 67 -24.82 -13.97 9.43
N ARG A 68 -25.02 -14.24 10.73
CA ARG A 68 -23.99 -14.82 11.59
C ARG A 68 -23.59 -16.23 11.15
N MET A 69 -24.56 -17.06 10.77
CA MET A 69 -24.28 -18.39 10.22
C MET A 69 -23.44 -18.27 8.96
N ARG A 70 -23.79 -17.38 8.02
CA ARG A 70 -22.97 -17.11 6.83
C ARG A 70 -21.53 -16.73 7.20
N LYS A 71 -21.34 -15.79 8.13
CA LYS A 71 -20.00 -15.35 8.56
C LYS A 71 -19.18 -16.46 9.23
N ILE A 72 -19.81 -17.36 9.97
CA ILE A 72 -19.13 -18.52 10.58
C ILE A 72 -18.63 -19.47 9.49
N PHE A 73 -19.44 -19.75 8.48
CA PHE A 73 -19.04 -20.59 7.34
C PHE A 73 -17.94 -19.92 6.51
N GLU A 74 -18.03 -18.62 6.25
CA GLU A 74 -16.96 -17.86 5.55
C GLU A 74 -15.64 -17.91 6.33
N LYS A 75 -15.68 -17.67 7.65
CA LYS A 75 -14.49 -17.75 8.52
C LYS A 75 -13.83 -19.14 8.50
N ASN A 76 -14.65 -20.19 8.43
CA ASN A 76 -14.18 -21.58 8.49
C ASN A 76 -13.91 -22.20 7.11
N ARG A 77 -14.04 -21.43 6.01
CA ARG A 77 -13.82 -21.95 4.63
C ARG A 77 -12.40 -22.47 4.40
N GLY A 78 -11.40 -21.92 5.11
CA GLY A 78 -10.00 -22.33 5.02
C GLY A 78 -9.61 -23.52 5.91
N LEU A 79 -10.55 -24.19 6.58
CA LEU A 79 -10.22 -25.33 7.45
C LEU A 79 -9.87 -26.58 6.64
N THR A 80 -8.58 -26.92 6.63
CA THR A 80 -8.03 -28.10 5.93
C THR A 80 -7.80 -29.30 6.84
N GLY A 81 -8.20 -29.25 8.11
CA GLY A 81 -8.07 -30.36 9.06
C GLY A 81 -9.40 -31.07 9.28
N SER A 82 -9.46 -32.38 9.07
CA SER A 82 -10.69 -33.19 9.21
C SER A 82 -11.29 -33.13 10.62
N GLU A 83 -10.47 -33.25 11.66
CA GLU A 83 -10.92 -33.24 13.06
C GLU A 83 -11.61 -31.93 13.44
N LYS A 84 -10.96 -30.79 13.15
CA LYS A 84 -11.51 -29.45 13.41
C LYS A 84 -12.80 -29.24 12.63
N THR A 85 -12.84 -29.68 11.37
CA THR A 85 -14.04 -29.59 10.53
C THR A 85 -15.19 -30.43 11.12
N ILE A 86 -14.93 -31.65 11.59
CA ILE A 86 -15.94 -32.50 12.25
C ILE A 86 -16.52 -31.81 13.49
N ILE A 87 -15.67 -31.22 14.33
CA ILE A 87 -16.12 -30.48 15.53
C ILE A 87 -17.03 -29.32 15.13
N CYS A 88 -16.64 -28.54 14.11
CA CYS A 88 -17.44 -27.44 13.59
C CYS A 88 -18.79 -27.91 13.01
N LEU A 89 -18.81 -29.03 12.26
CA LEU A 89 -20.03 -29.60 11.71
C LEU A 89 -20.99 -30.08 12.81
N ARG A 90 -20.48 -30.81 13.81
CA ARG A 90 -21.27 -31.26 14.96
C ARG A 90 -21.91 -30.08 15.69
N ARG A 91 -21.15 -29.00 15.89
CA ARG A 91 -21.67 -27.76 16.48
C ARG A 91 -22.77 -27.15 15.61
N GLY A 92 -22.59 -27.15 14.29
CA GLY A 92 -23.60 -26.68 13.34
C GLY A 92 -24.90 -27.48 13.43
N TYR A 93 -24.84 -28.82 13.48
CA TYR A 93 -26.05 -29.65 13.60
C TYR A 93 -26.79 -29.41 14.92
N LYS A 94 -26.07 -29.20 16.03
CA LYS A 94 -26.69 -28.78 17.31
C LYS A 94 -27.46 -27.47 17.17
N TRP A 95 -26.92 -26.49 16.44
CA TRP A 95 -27.63 -25.24 16.15
C TRP A 95 -28.86 -25.46 15.28
N LEU A 96 -28.77 -26.32 14.26
CA LEU A 96 -29.88 -26.65 13.39
C LEU A 96 -31.04 -27.27 14.18
N GLU A 97 -30.75 -28.22 15.05
CA GLU A 97 -31.74 -28.84 15.93
C GLU A 97 -32.41 -27.79 16.84
N THR A 98 -31.62 -26.88 17.42
CA THR A 98 -32.14 -25.78 18.24
C THR A 98 -33.08 -24.87 17.45
N PHE A 99 -32.74 -24.56 16.19
CA PHE A 99 -33.58 -23.74 15.31
C PHE A 99 -34.89 -24.46 14.93
N GLN A 100 -34.83 -25.77 14.66
CA GLN A 100 -36.02 -26.58 14.39
C GLN A 100 -36.96 -26.62 15.59
N ARG A 101 -36.43 -26.82 16.80
CA ARG A 101 -37.18 -26.78 18.07
C ARG A 101 -37.83 -25.43 18.35
N THR A 102 -37.10 -24.36 18.05
CA THR A 102 -37.63 -22.98 18.13
C THR A 102 -38.81 -22.80 17.16
N ARG A 103 -38.69 -23.34 15.94
CA ARG A 103 -39.74 -23.27 14.92
C ARG A 103 -40.96 -24.12 15.26
N SER A 104 -40.78 -25.23 15.98
CA SER A 104 -41.89 -26.05 16.49
C SER A 104 -42.62 -25.43 17.69
N GLY A 105 -42.16 -24.28 18.21
CA GLY A 105 -42.89 -23.50 19.21
C GLY A 105 -42.26 -23.43 20.61
N ASP A 106 -41.01 -23.84 20.79
CA ASP A 106 -40.33 -23.77 22.10
C ASP A 106 -40.07 -22.31 22.52
N THR A 107 -40.91 -21.77 23.40
CA THR A 107 -40.88 -20.37 23.86
C THR A 107 -39.57 -19.98 24.55
N HIS A 108 -39.00 -20.87 25.35
CA HIS A 108 -37.71 -20.62 26.02
C HIS A 108 -36.58 -20.43 25.00
N LEU A 109 -36.50 -21.31 23.99
CA LEU A 109 -35.46 -21.22 22.95
C LEU A 109 -35.66 -20.01 22.06
N GLN A 110 -36.92 -19.64 21.76
CA GLN A 110 -37.25 -18.39 21.07
C GLN A 110 -36.69 -17.18 21.82
N ALA A 111 -36.98 -17.03 23.12
CA ALA A 111 -36.47 -15.92 23.93
C ALA A 111 -34.93 -15.88 23.98
N VAL A 112 -34.27 -17.04 24.08
CA VAL A 112 -32.81 -17.15 24.03
C VAL A 112 -32.27 -16.68 22.68
N LEU A 113 -32.85 -17.13 21.57
CA LEU A 113 -32.42 -16.76 20.22
C LEU A 113 -32.69 -15.29 19.91
N GLU A 114 -33.79 -14.71 20.39
CA GLU A 114 -34.05 -13.27 20.29
C GLU A 114 -32.97 -12.45 20.99
N ARG A 115 -32.58 -12.82 22.21
CA ARG A 115 -31.48 -12.17 22.93
C ARG A 115 -30.17 -12.26 22.14
N TYR A 116 -29.86 -13.43 21.59
CA TYR A 116 -28.70 -13.59 20.72
C TYR A 116 -28.80 -12.76 19.44
N SER A 117 -29.99 -12.64 18.85
CA SER A 117 -30.24 -11.83 17.66
C SER A 117 -29.88 -10.37 17.92
N ARG A 118 -30.32 -9.79 19.06
CA ARG A 118 -29.97 -8.42 19.45
C ARG A 118 -28.45 -8.22 19.59
N MET A 119 -27.75 -9.17 20.23
CA MET A 119 -26.29 -9.13 20.33
C MET A 119 -25.59 -9.24 18.96
N ILE A 120 -26.15 -10.06 18.06
CA ILE A 120 -25.61 -10.19 16.70
C ILE A 120 -25.86 -8.92 15.89
N ALA A 121 -27.01 -8.26 16.05
CA ALA A 121 -27.32 -6.99 15.39
C ALA A 121 -26.30 -5.92 15.78
N ALA A 122 -26.04 -5.71 17.07
CA ALA A 122 -25.01 -4.80 17.55
C ALA A 122 -23.61 -5.15 16.99
N LYS A 123 -23.29 -6.45 16.92
CA LYS A 123 -22.02 -6.91 16.31
C LYS A 123 -21.95 -6.64 14.81
N ARG A 124 -23.07 -6.77 14.10
CA ARG A 124 -23.16 -6.53 12.65
C ARG A 124 -23.00 -5.04 12.34
N GLU A 125 -23.62 -4.17 13.11
CA GLU A 125 -23.42 -2.72 13.01
C GLU A 125 -21.95 -2.37 13.23
N ARG A 126 -21.33 -2.92 14.27
CA ARG A 126 -19.89 -2.74 14.50
C ARG A 126 -19.05 -3.22 13.32
N GLU A 127 -19.31 -4.41 12.78
CA GLU A 127 -18.57 -4.93 11.61
C GLU A 127 -18.79 -4.07 10.37
N HIS A 128 -19.99 -3.52 10.17
CA HIS A 128 -20.28 -2.57 9.10
C HIS A 128 -19.46 -1.29 9.25
N TRP A 129 -19.44 -0.69 10.45
CA TRP A 129 -18.62 0.49 10.71
C TRP A 129 -17.12 0.22 10.58
N GLU A 130 -16.63 -0.94 11.03
CA GLU A 130 -15.24 -1.35 10.82
C GLU A 130 -14.90 -1.45 9.32
N GLN A 131 -15.81 -1.97 8.49
CA GLN A 131 -15.65 -2.00 7.03
C GLN A 131 -15.64 -0.60 6.43
N VAL A 132 -16.63 0.23 6.75
CA VAL A 132 -16.71 1.63 6.27
C VAL A 132 -15.45 2.40 6.67
N LEU A 133 -14.99 2.30 7.92
CA LEU A 133 -13.76 2.94 8.37
C LEU A 133 -12.53 2.39 7.64
N GLY A 134 -12.46 1.09 7.38
CA GLY A 134 -11.38 0.47 6.60
C GLY A 134 -11.36 0.95 5.15
N GLU A 135 -12.51 1.06 4.51
CA GLU A 135 -12.68 1.58 3.15
C GLU A 135 -12.30 3.07 3.07
N GLU A 136 -12.78 3.88 4.02
CA GLU A 136 -12.42 5.29 4.14
C GLU A 136 -10.92 5.47 4.38
N TRP A 137 -10.33 4.67 5.27
CA TRP A 137 -8.88 4.71 5.49
C TRP A 137 -8.10 4.33 4.23
N ALA A 138 -8.51 3.27 3.53
CA ALA A 138 -7.88 2.86 2.27
C ALA A 138 -8.03 3.95 1.19
N TRP A 139 -9.20 4.60 1.12
CA TRP A 139 -9.45 5.71 0.21
C TRP A 139 -8.55 6.90 0.53
N GLN A 140 -8.44 7.29 1.81
CA GLN A 140 -7.56 8.36 2.26
C GLN A 140 -6.09 8.04 1.97
N GLU A 141 -5.66 6.81 2.24
CA GLU A 141 -4.29 6.36 1.98
C GLU A 141 -3.96 6.38 0.49
N ARG A 142 -4.91 5.96 -0.36
CA ARG A 142 -4.81 6.09 -1.82
C ARG A 142 -4.69 7.54 -2.24
N MET A 143 -5.47 8.45 -1.67
CA MET A 143 -5.38 9.89 -1.97
C MET A 143 -4.07 10.51 -1.48
N ARG A 144 -3.54 10.08 -0.33
CA ARG A 144 -2.22 10.50 0.19
C ARG A 144 -1.08 10.04 -0.72
N LYS A 145 -1.17 8.82 -1.25
CA LYS A 145 -0.17 8.24 -2.16
C LYS A 145 -0.34 8.64 -3.62
N LYS A 146 -1.45 9.29 -3.98
CA LYS A 146 -1.72 9.71 -5.36
C LYS A 146 -0.64 10.69 -5.82
N PRO A 147 0.18 10.36 -6.83
CA PRO A 147 1.21 11.24 -7.32
C PRO A 147 0.60 12.49 -7.97
N ILE A 148 1.06 13.67 -7.56
CA ILE A 148 0.61 14.95 -8.11
C ILE A 148 1.77 15.61 -8.84
N LEU A 149 1.54 16.06 -10.08
CA LEU A 149 2.52 16.84 -10.85
C LEU A 149 2.75 18.19 -10.17
N THR A 150 4.00 18.46 -9.78
CA THR A 150 4.35 19.73 -9.10
C THR A 150 4.58 20.89 -10.07
N GLY A 151 4.75 20.59 -11.36
CA GLY A 151 5.16 21.54 -12.39
C GLY A 151 6.68 21.78 -12.45
N SER A 152 7.48 20.95 -11.79
CA SER A 152 8.94 20.95 -11.89
C SER A 152 9.46 19.66 -12.51
N LEU A 153 10.73 19.67 -12.95
CA LEU A 153 11.39 18.54 -13.59
C LEU A 153 12.44 17.95 -12.64
N LEU A 154 12.57 16.64 -12.61
CA LEU A 154 13.79 15.96 -12.20
C LEU A 154 14.77 15.99 -13.37
N ARG A 155 15.87 16.71 -13.20
CA ARG A 155 16.91 16.85 -14.23
C ARG A 155 17.46 15.48 -14.63
N ALA A 156 17.94 15.39 -15.87
CA ALA A 156 18.67 14.23 -16.34
C ALA A 156 19.87 13.96 -15.41
N SER A 157 20.09 12.69 -15.10
CA SER A 157 21.21 12.21 -14.31
C SER A 157 21.72 10.90 -14.91
N LEU A 158 22.81 10.35 -14.38
CA LEU A 158 23.28 9.01 -14.78
C LEU A 158 22.24 7.90 -14.49
N ASP A 159 21.36 8.14 -13.51
CA ASP A 159 20.37 7.17 -13.02
C ASP A 159 19.00 7.31 -13.70
N ASN A 160 18.66 8.50 -14.19
CA ASN A 160 17.36 8.76 -14.81
C ASN A 160 17.45 9.76 -15.98
N PRO A 161 16.66 9.55 -17.05
CA PRO A 161 16.37 10.61 -18.02
C PRO A 161 15.61 11.77 -17.34
N PRO A 162 15.40 12.91 -18.01
CA PRO A 162 14.52 13.96 -17.48
C PRO A 162 13.12 13.39 -17.22
N LEU A 163 12.64 13.52 -15.98
CA LEU A 163 11.34 12.99 -15.55
C LEU A 163 10.50 14.10 -14.90
N PRO A 164 9.15 14.06 -15.01
CA PRO A 164 8.31 15.00 -14.29
C PRO A 164 8.47 14.80 -12.78
N ARG A 165 8.58 15.90 -12.03
CA ARG A 165 8.60 15.82 -10.57
C ARG A 165 7.17 15.63 -10.07
N LEU A 166 6.97 14.49 -9.42
CA LEU A 166 5.72 14.09 -8.78
C LEU A 166 5.88 14.18 -7.26
N TYR A 167 4.79 14.51 -6.57
CA TYR A 167 4.72 14.47 -5.10
C TYR A 167 3.44 13.77 -4.63
N PRO A 168 3.55 12.67 -3.85
CA PRO A 168 4.77 11.90 -3.60
C PRO A 168 5.32 11.26 -4.90
N LEU A 169 6.63 10.96 -4.93
CA LEU A 169 7.23 10.26 -6.07
C LEU A 169 6.77 8.79 -6.05
N PRO A 170 6.26 8.22 -7.15
CA PRO A 170 5.86 6.82 -7.20
C PRO A 170 6.99 5.89 -6.80
N GLU A 171 6.64 4.86 -6.03
CA GLU A 171 7.62 3.93 -5.47
C GLU A 171 8.44 3.21 -6.55
N HIS A 172 7.83 2.85 -7.68
CA HIS A 172 8.55 2.20 -8.77
C HIS A 172 9.62 3.12 -9.39
N ILE A 173 9.37 4.43 -9.52
CA ILE A 173 10.34 5.40 -10.01
C ILE A 173 11.48 5.56 -9.00
N SER A 174 11.13 5.76 -7.73
CA SER A 174 12.12 5.89 -6.65
C SER A 174 13.02 4.65 -6.55
N ARG A 175 12.41 3.45 -6.52
CA ARG A 175 13.13 2.17 -6.49
C ARG A 175 13.95 1.94 -7.76
N MET A 176 13.47 2.35 -8.93
CA MET A 176 14.25 2.27 -10.17
C MET A 176 15.54 3.11 -10.09
N ILE A 177 15.44 4.36 -9.65
CA ILE A 177 16.60 5.26 -9.49
C ILE A 177 17.58 4.67 -8.46
N HIS A 178 17.07 4.22 -7.31
CA HIS A 178 17.89 3.62 -6.26
C HIS A 178 18.61 2.35 -6.75
N LYS A 179 17.89 1.42 -7.41
CA LYS A 179 18.49 0.20 -7.97
C LYS A 179 19.58 0.51 -8.98
N ARG A 180 19.41 1.53 -9.82
CA ARG A 180 20.42 1.95 -10.80
C ARG A 180 21.67 2.50 -10.14
N ARG A 181 21.50 3.30 -9.09
CA ARG A 181 22.60 3.81 -8.28
C ARG A 181 23.40 2.68 -7.63
N VAL A 182 22.74 1.77 -6.92
CA VAL A 182 23.39 0.62 -6.28
C VAL A 182 24.08 -0.27 -7.32
N ALA A 183 23.43 -0.53 -8.46
CA ALA A 183 24.03 -1.32 -9.53
C ALA A 183 25.25 -0.63 -10.17
N ARG A 184 25.30 0.71 -10.19
CA ARG A 184 26.48 1.45 -10.65
C ARG A 184 27.63 1.30 -9.66
N GLU A 185 27.37 1.47 -8.37
CA GLU A 185 28.35 1.27 -7.31
C GLU A 185 28.94 -0.16 -7.37
N ALA A 186 28.08 -1.17 -7.50
CA ALA A 186 28.51 -2.56 -7.67
C ALA A 186 29.34 -2.79 -8.94
N ARG A 187 29.03 -2.11 -10.06
CA ARG A 187 29.83 -2.19 -11.30
C ARG A 187 31.21 -1.56 -11.13
N PHE A 188 31.35 -0.45 -10.42
CA PHE A 188 32.66 0.15 -10.16
C PHE A 188 33.54 -0.77 -9.32
N ALA A 189 32.99 -1.39 -8.28
CA ALA A 189 33.71 -2.40 -7.51
C ALA A 189 34.11 -3.61 -8.38
N LYS A 190 33.18 -4.13 -9.21
CA LYS A 190 33.48 -5.22 -10.15
C LYS A 190 34.56 -4.82 -11.16
N GLN A 191 34.54 -3.59 -11.66
CA GLN A 191 35.54 -3.08 -12.61
C GLN A 191 36.94 -3.09 -12.00
N GLN A 192 37.08 -2.64 -10.74
CA GLN A 192 38.36 -2.66 -10.04
C GLN A 192 38.92 -4.08 -9.94
N VAL A 193 38.09 -5.03 -9.49
CA VAL A 193 38.49 -6.45 -9.40
C VAL A 193 38.90 -7.02 -10.76
N LEU A 194 38.15 -6.75 -11.83
CA LEU A 194 38.48 -7.22 -13.18
C LEU A 194 39.80 -6.64 -13.70
N LEU A 195 40.09 -5.36 -13.39
CA LEU A 195 41.35 -4.73 -13.76
C LEU A 195 42.54 -5.30 -12.99
N GLU A 196 42.37 -5.61 -11.70
CA GLU A 196 43.38 -6.32 -10.89
C GLU A 196 43.66 -7.71 -11.47
N GLN A 197 42.61 -8.49 -11.74
CA GLN A 197 42.73 -9.80 -12.39
C GLN A 197 43.42 -9.71 -13.75
N GLN A 198 43.12 -8.67 -14.54
CA GLN A 198 43.79 -8.45 -15.82
C GLN A 198 45.29 -8.20 -15.64
N GLN A 199 45.68 -7.41 -14.64
CA GLN A 199 47.08 -7.14 -14.33
C GLN A 199 47.80 -8.41 -13.85
N ASP A 200 47.16 -9.20 -13.01
CA ASP A 200 47.74 -10.46 -12.51
C ASP A 200 47.94 -11.46 -13.65
N LEU A 201 46.96 -11.63 -14.56
CA LEU A 201 47.13 -12.45 -15.76
C LEU A 201 48.28 -11.97 -16.65
N ILE A 202 48.52 -10.65 -16.74
CA ILE A 202 49.65 -10.10 -17.48
C ILE A 202 50.98 -10.46 -16.79
N ARG A 203 51.05 -10.31 -15.46
CA ARG A 203 52.25 -10.63 -14.66
C ARG A 203 52.58 -12.12 -14.73
N GLU A 204 51.58 -12.99 -14.58
CA GLU A 204 51.75 -14.44 -14.67
C GLU A 204 52.21 -14.88 -16.06
N ALA A 205 51.62 -14.33 -17.13
CA ALA A 205 52.06 -14.61 -18.48
C ALA A 205 53.52 -14.16 -18.73
N GLN A 206 53.91 -12.98 -18.24
CA GLN A 206 55.30 -12.49 -18.33
C GLN A 206 56.27 -13.36 -17.51
N PHE A 207 55.84 -13.81 -16.33
CA PHE A 207 56.61 -14.69 -15.47
C PHE A 207 56.85 -16.04 -16.13
N GLU A 208 55.80 -16.68 -16.68
CA GLU A 208 55.94 -17.93 -17.44
C GLU A 208 56.87 -17.78 -18.64
N GLU A 209 56.69 -16.72 -19.43
CA GLU A 209 57.53 -16.43 -20.60
C GLU A 209 59.00 -16.26 -20.20
N GLY A 210 59.28 -15.57 -19.10
CA GLY A 210 60.63 -15.38 -18.57
C GLY A 210 61.24 -16.64 -17.92
N ALA A 211 60.42 -17.47 -17.26
CA ALA A 211 60.88 -18.72 -16.64
C ALA A 211 61.21 -19.81 -17.68
N LEU A 212 60.60 -19.74 -18.87
CA LEU A 212 60.76 -20.74 -19.95
C LEU A 212 61.89 -20.42 -20.93
N THR A 213 62.67 -19.36 -20.69
CA THR A 213 63.91 -19.06 -21.43
C THR A 213 64.97 -20.15 -21.17
N GLY A 214 64.79 -21.34 -21.74
CA GLY A 214 65.67 -22.51 -21.59
C GLY A 214 64.99 -23.87 -21.47
N ASN A 215 63.66 -23.94 -21.28
CA ASN A 215 62.92 -25.20 -21.10
C ASN A 215 61.69 -25.26 -22.03
N SER A 216 61.41 -26.44 -22.61
CA SER A 216 60.29 -26.68 -23.54
C SER A 216 58.95 -26.99 -22.85
N ALA A 217 58.68 -26.39 -21.68
CA ALA A 217 57.41 -26.64 -21.00
C ALA A 217 56.24 -25.89 -21.68
N LYS A 218 55.04 -26.45 -21.55
CA LYS A 218 53.81 -25.87 -22.12
C LYS A 218 53.37 -24.66 -21.30
N LEU A 219 53.21 -23.50 -21.95
CA LEU A 219 52.67 -22.27 -21.37
C LEU A 219 51.20 -22.45 -20.99
N VAL A 220 50.82 -22.11 -19.76
CA VAL A 220 49.43 -22.20 -19.27
C VAL A 220 48.73 -20.86 -19.41
N PHE A 221 49.42 -19.77 -19.05
CA PHE A 221 48.93 -18.39 -19.09
C PHE A 221 49.51 -17.59 -20.26
N GLY A 222 50.69 -17.97 -20.76
CA GLY A 222 51.34 -17.36 -21.94
C GLY A 222 50.86 -17.88 -23.30
N GLY A 223 51.39 -17.30 -24.38
CA GLY A 223 51.17 -17.76 -25.76
C GLY A 223 49.71 -17.66 -26.24
N GLU A 224 49.22 -18.70 -26.93
CA GLU A 224 47.85 -18.75 -27.49
C GLU A 224 46.78 -18.78 -26.38
N ASN A 225 47.07 -19.42 -25.24
CA ASN A 225 46.13 -19.57 -24.11
C ASN A 225 45.83 -18.24 -23.39
N LYS A 226 46.73 -17.25 -23.49
CA LYS A 226 46.55 -15.92 -22.90
C LYS A 226 45.24 -15.26 -23.32
N ASN A 227 44.84 -15.47 -24.57
CA ASN A 227 43.60 -14.91 -25.10
C ASN A 227 42.36 -15.56 -24.48
N GLU A 228 42.41 -16.85 -24.16
CA GLU A 228 41.29 -17.57 -23.52
C GLU A 228 41.07 -17.05 -22.10
N TRP A 229 42.14 -16.99 -21.29
CA TRP A 229 42.08 -16.48 -19.91
C TRP A 229 41.63 -15.02 -19.83
N THR A 230 42.11 -14.19 -20.76
CA THR A 230 41.74 -12.77 -20.76
C THR A 230 40.38 -12.51 -21.39
N LYS A 231 39.78 -13.46 -22.11
CA LYS A 231 38.48 -13.28 -22.78
C LYS A 231 37.37 -12.94 -21.79
N GLU A 232 37.21 -13.72 -20.72
CA GLU A 232 36.15 -13.49 -19.73
C GLU A 232 36.30 -12.13 -19.03
N VAL A 233 37.54 -11.73 -18.73
CA VAL A 233 37.85 -10.42 -18.14
C VAL A 233 37.52 -9.30 -19.11
N ARG A 234 37.91 -9.43 -20.38
CA ARG A 234 37.59 -8.45 -21.44
C ARG A 234 36.08 -8.35 -21.64
N ASP A 235 35.37 -9.48 -21.74
CA ASP A 235 33.92 -9.53 -21.90
C ASP A 235 33.25 -8.80 -20.72
N GLY A 236 33.66 -9.11 -19.48
CA GLY A 236 33.18 -8.41 -18.28
C GLY A 236 33.44 -6.90 -18.27
N LEU A 237 34.60 -6.45 -18.74
CA LEU A 237 34.93 -5.03 -18.88
C LEU A 237 34.08 -4.36 -19.98
N THR A 238 33.88 -5.03 -21.12
CA THR A 238 33.03 -4.50 -22.20
C THR A 238 31.58 -4.34 -21.78
N GLU A 239 31.02 -5.28 -21.01
CA GLU A 239 29.68 -5.16 -20.42
C GLU A 239 29.56 -3.92 -19.51
N ILE A 240 30.60 -3.65 -18.71
CA ILE A 240 30.65 -2.48 -17.82
C ILE A 240 30.70 -1.19 -18.64
N VAL A 241 31.49 -1.15 -19.72
CA VAL A 241 31.56 0.00 -20.64
C VAL A 241 30.19 0.25 -21.29
N GLN A 242 29.54 -0.77 -21.83
CA GLN A 242 28.18 -0.65 -22.40
C GLN A 242 27.16 -0.18 -21.35
N ALA A 243 27.29 -0.61 -20.09
CA ALA A 243 26.44 -0.12 -19.00
C ALA A 243 26.71 1.36 -18.66
N TYR A 244 27.97 1.79 -18.75
CA TYR A 244 28.37 3.18 -18.58
C TYR A 244 27.83 4.07 -19.70
N GLU A 245 27.94 3.65 -20.95
CA GLU A 245 27.37 4.35 -22.12
C GLU A 245 25.87 4.55 -21.98
N ARG A 246 25.12 3.51 -21.56
CA ARG A 246 23.69 3.65 -21.26
C ARG A 246 23.40 4.65 -20.15
N SER A 247 24.32 4.82 -19.20
CA SER A 247 24.21 5.82 -18.12
C SER A 247 24.49 7.24 -18.63
N GLN A 248 25.48 7.38 -19.50
CA GLN A 248 25.79 8.65 -20.18
C GLN A 248 24.65 9.06 -21.14
N ALA A 249 24.05 8.12 -21.86
CA ALA A 249 22.89 8.39 -22.72
C ALA A 249 21.71 8.98 -21.93
N ARG A 250 21.45 8.46 -20.71
CA ARG A 250 20.41 9.03 -19.81
C ARG A 250 20.74 10.47 -19.40
N LEU A 251 21.99 10.73 -19.05
CA LEU A 251 22.44 12.08 -18.64
C LEU A 251 22.33 13.08 -19.80
N ARG A 252 22.67 12.66 -21.02
CA ARG A 252 22.61 13.47 -22.25
C ARG A 252 21.20 13.63 -22.82
N THR A 253 20.21 12.93 -22.26
CA THR A 253 18.83 13.01 -22.75
C THR A 253 18.27 14.42 -22.51
N THR A 254 17.87 15.10 -23.59
CA THR A 254 17.25 16.42 -23.53
C THR A 254 15.78 16.33 -23.10
N VAL A 255 15.23 17.45 -22.64
CA VAL A 255 13.82 17.51 -22.22
C VAL A 255 12.93 17.54 -23.45
N SER A 256 12.03 16.57 -23.59
CA SER A 256 11.03 16.55 -24.66
C SER A 256 10.09 17.77 -24.58
N PRO A 257 9.69 18.38 -25.71
CA PRO A 257 8.73 19.48 -25.72
C PRO A 257 7.39 19.08 -25.08
N GLU A 258 6.92 17.85 -25.30
CA GLU A 258 5.69 17.33 -24.68
C GLU A 258 5.77 17.35 -23.15
N LEU A 259 6.93 16.96 -22.60
CA LEU A 259 7.16 16.96 -21.16
C LEU A 259 7.15 18.39 -20.59
N PHE A 260 7.68 19.35 -21.37
CA PHE A 260 7.64 20.76 -21.01
C PHE A 260 6.21 21.31 -20.99
N GLU A 261 5.39 20.95 -21.98
CA GLU A 261 3.97 21.34 -22.03
C GLU A 261 3.17 20.79 -20.86
N VAL A 262 3.35 19.51 -20.53
CA VAL A 262 2.72 18.88 -19.35
C VAL A 262 3.12 19.61 -18.07
N MET A 263 4.39 19.99 -17.93
CA MET A 263 4.85 20.76 -16.78
C MET A 263 4.27 22.17 -16.75
N ALA A 264 4.18 22.85 -17.89
CA ALA A 264 3.59 24.18 -18.00
C ALA A 264 2.10 24.14 -17.65
N ALA A 265 1.36 23.15 -18.14
CA ALA A 265 -0.04 22.91 -17.80
C ALA A 265 -0.21 22.66 -16.28
N ALA A 266 0.65 21.84 -15.68
CA ALA A 266 0.63 21.61 -14.23
C ALA A 266 0.90 22.90 -13.42
N ARG A 267 1.81 23.77 -13.89
CA ARG A 267 2.03 25.09 -13.28
C ARG A 267 0.79 25.99 -13.38
N ARG A 268 0.17 26.07 -14.56
CA ARG A 268 -1.07 26.84 -14.77
C ARG A 268 -2.18 26.36 -13.84
N PHE A 269 -2.39 25.04 -13.77
CA PHE A 269 -3.38 24.42 -12.87
C PHE A 269 -3.08 24.71 -11.39
N LYS A 270 -1.81 24.66 -10.97
CA LYS A 270 -1.40 25.00 -9.60
C LYS A 270 -1.71 26.47 -9.28
N ILE A 271 -1.41 27.39 -10.20
CA ILE A 271 -1.71 28.81 -10.02
C ILE A 271 -3.22 29.02 -9.93
N ALA A 272 -3.99 28.46 -10.87
CA ALA A 272 -5.46 28.55 -10.90
C ALA A 272 -6.12 27.99 -9.63
N ASN A 273 -5.62 26.86 -9.10
CA ASN A 273 -6.11 26.34 -7.83
C ASN A 273 -5.77 27.24 -6.65
N LYS A 274 -4.57 27.82 -6.62
CA LYS A 274 -4.15 28.72 -5.55
C LYS A 274 -4.90 30.05 -5.58
N THR A 275 -5.23 30.58 -6.75
CA THR A 275 -6.11 31.73 -6.88
C THR A 275 -7.52 31.40 -6.41
N ARG A 276 -8.09 30.26 -6.82
CA ARG A 276 -9.40 29.80 -6.34
C ARG A 276 -9.44 29.58 -4.82
N GLU A 277 -8.41 28.98 -4.24
CA GLU A 277 -8.31 28.83 -2.77
C GLU A 277 -8.29 30.19 -2.07
N ARG A 278 -7.56 31.18 -2.60
CA ARG A 278 -7.53 32.55 -2.06
C ARG A 278 -8.87 33.27 -2.22
N GLU A 279 -9.58 33.06 -3.32
CA GLU A 279 -10.93 33.60 -3.52
C GLU A 279 -11.93 33.01 -2.52
N ASN A 280 -11.85 31.70 -2.25
CA ASN A 280 -12.67 31.05 -1.23
C ASN A 280 -12.33 31.58 0.17
N GLU A 281 -11.05 31.79 0.49
CA GLU A 281 -10.64 32.43 1.75
C GLU A 281 -11.23 33.83 1.89
N ARG A 282 -11.25 34.62 0.81
CA ARG A 282 -11.86 35.96 0.79
C ARG A 282 -13.38 35.92 0.97
N ARG A 283 -14.04 34.88 0.44
CA ARG A 283 -15.48 34.63 0.66
C ARG A 283 -15.81 34.13 2.07
N GLY A 284 -14.81 33.94 2.95
CA GLY A 284 -15.01 33.49 4.32
C GLY A 284 -15.01 31.96 4.50
N VAL A 285 -14.70 31.18 3.46
CA VAL A 285 -14.58 29.72 3.60
C VAL A 285 -13.33 29.38 4.40
N LEU A 286 -13.50 28.62 5.49
CA LEU A 286 -12.39 28.16 6.34
C LEU A 286 -11.54 27.11 5.61
N THR A 287 -10.48 27.56 4.93
CA THR A 287 -9.47 26.68 4.32
C THR A 287 -8.43 26.23 5.36
N ARG A 288 -7.64 25.20 5.03
CA ARG A 288 -6.49 24.78 5.88
C ARG A 288 -5.49 25.90 6.12
N ALA A 289 -5.24 26.76 5.13
CA ALA A 289 -4.32 27.88 5.29
C ALA A 289 -4.91 28.96 6.20
N SER A 290 -6.22 29.23 6.11
CA SER A 290 -6.91 30.12 7.05
C SER A 290 -6.82 29.58 8.48
N LEU A 291 -7.08 28.28 8.70
CA LEU A 291 -6.96 27.64 10.01
C LEU A 291 -5.52 27.65 10.53
N LYS A 292 -4.53 27.40 9.66
CA LYS A 292 -3.11 27.47 10.05
C LYS A 292 -2.72 28.89 10.47
N ARG A 293 -3.22 29.91 9.77
CA ARG A 293 -2.99 31.32 10.11
C ARG A 293 -3.66 31.68 11.44
N ALA A 294 -4.91 31.27 11.64
CA ALA A 294 -5.66 31.47 12.88
C ALA A 294 -5.00 30.78 14.08
N ARG A 295 -4.42 29.59 13.88
CA ARG A 295 -3.67 28.84 14.89
C ARG A 295 -2.23 29.32 15.07
N GLY A 296 -1.74 30.20 14.19
CA GLY A 296 -0.44 30.85 14.38
C GLY A 296 -0.44 31.57 15.71
N ARG A 297 0.73 31.69 16.33
CA ARG A 297 0.95 32.41 17.59
C ARG A 297 2.07 33.44 17.40
N PRO A 298 2.06 34.56 18.13
CA PRO A 298 3.22 35.42 18.21
C PRO A 298 4.35 34.67 18.93
N PRO A 299 5.61 35.19 18.91
CA PRO A 299 6.71 34.59 19.64
C PRO A 299 6.34 34.32 21.11
N ALA A 300 6.84 33.21 21.68
CA ALA A 300 6.42 32.72 23.00
C ALA A 300 6.50 33.80 24.09
N HIS A 301 7.59 34.56 24.14
CA HIS A 301 7.78 35.64 25.12
C HIS A 301 6.74 36.78 25.01
N VAL A 302 6.18 37.03 23.82
CA VAL A 302 5.08 37.99 23.62
C VAL A 302 3.77 37.36 24.05
N TRP A 303 3.55 36.10 23.66
CA TRP A 303 2.34 35.35 23.99
C TRP A 303 2.14 35.18 25.50
N ASP A 304 3.23 34.94 26.25
CA ASP A 304 3.17 34.76 27.70
C ASP A 304 2.83 36.06 28.44
N ARG A 305 3.15 37.22 27.84
CA ARG A 305 2.82 38.55 28.37
C ARG A 305 1.42 39.02 27.99
N MET A 306 0.79 38.37 27.02
CA MET A 306 -0.56 38.75 26.56
C MET A 306 -1.65 38.25 27.50
N SER A 307 -2.64 39.10 27.75
CA SER A 307 -3.88 38.69 28.43
C SER A 307 -4.69 37.71 27.56
N GLU A 308 -5.69 37.05 28.13
CA GLU A 308 -6.56 36.15 27.36
C GLU A 308 -7.37 36.90 26.27
N GLU A 309 -7.82 38.11 26.59
CA GLU A 309 -8.50 39.01 25.65
C GLU A 309 -7.58 39.42 24.50
N GLU A 310 -6.32 39.78 24.80
CA GLU A 310 -5.32 40.10 23.77
C GLU A 310 -5.00 38.90 22.88
N LYS A 311 -4.95 37.69 23.46
CA LYS A 311 -4.77 36.43 22.71
C LYS A 311 -5.96 36.14 21.80
N GLU A 312 -7.18 36.45 22.22
CA GLU A 312 -8.39 36.31 21.41
C GLU A 312 -8.42 37.33 20.27
N VAL A 313 -8.19 38.60 20.59
CA VAL A 313 -8.05 39.70 19.62
C VAL A 313 -6.99 39.37 18.57
N ASP A 314 -5.82 38.88 18.98
CA ASP A 314 -4.73 38.47 18.09
C ASP A 314 -5.11 37.27 17.20
N ARG A 315 -5.87 36.30 17.73
CA ARG A 315 -6.41 35.17 16.94
C ARG A 315 -7.39 35.65 15.87
N VAL A 316 -8.31 36.53 16.23
CA VAL A 316 -9.35 37.07 15.36
C VAL A 316 -8.73 37.96 14.29
N LYS A 317 -7.77 38.83 14.67
CA LYS A 317 -6.99 39.69 13.77
C LYS A 317 -6.31 38.91 12.64
N ARG A 318 -5.90 37.66 12.88
CA ARG A 318 -5.25 36.78 11.89
C ARG A 318 -6.20 36.14 10.87
N LEU A 319 -7.52 36.19 11.08
CA LEU A 319 -8.50 35.69 10.12
C LEU A 319 -8.52 36.58 8.86
N GLN A 320 -8.93 36.03 7.71
CA GLN A 320 -9.00 36.82 6.47
C GLN A 320 -10.24 37.72 6.39
N GLY A 321 -11.33 37.38 7.09
CA GLY A 321 -12.59 38.10 7.02
C GLY A 321 -12.44 39.59 7.30
N GLU A 322 -13.19 40.41 6.56
CA GLU A 322 -13.23 41.86 6.74
C GLU A 322 -14.61 42.37 7.20
N GLY A 323 -15.61 41.48 7.28
CA GLY A 323 -16.94 41.75 7.82
C GLY A 323 -17.03 41.53 9.33
N GLY A 324 -18.07 42.10 9.94
CA GLY A 324 -18.49 41.79 11.31
C GLY A 324 -17.49 42.07 12.41
N TYR A 325 -17.51 41.21 13.43
CA TYR A 325 -16.60 41.24 14.56
C TYR A 325 -15.13 41.19 14.13
N VAL A 326 -14.78 40.40 13.11
CA VAL A 326 -13.39 40.30 12.60
C VAL A 326 -12.94 41.65 12.01
N GLY A 327 -13.81 42.31 11.26
CA GLY A 327 -13.52 43.63 10.70
C GLY A 327 -13.39 44.72 11.77
N MET A 328 -14.25 44.69 12.78
CA MET A 328 -14.18 45.58 13.94
C MET A 328 -12.86 45.44 14.69
N VAL A 329 -12.47 44.20 15.04
CA VAL A 329 -11.22 43.91 15.76
C VAL A 329 -9.99 44.36 14.96
N LYS A 330 -9.97 44.12 13.64
CA LYS A 330 -8.87 44.57 12.78
C LYS A 330 -8.74 46.09 12.72
N ARG A 331 -9.87 46.80 12.66
CA ARG A 331 -9.90 48.27 12.68
C ARG A 331 -9.39 48.81 14.01
N MET A 332 -9.86 48.26 15.14
CA MET A 332 -9.35 48.62 16.47
C MET A 332 -7.85 48.38 16.57
N ALA A 333 -7.35 47.28 15.98
CA ALA A 333 -5.93 46.96 15.91
C ALA A 333 -5.14 47.76 14.85
N GLY A 334 -5.73 48.78 14.23
CA GLY A 334 -5.09 49.70 13.28
C GLY A 334 -4.79 49.11 11.90
N MET A 335 -5.38 47.97 11.53
CA MET A 335 -5.17 47.36 10.22
C MET A 335 -5.97 48.08 9.14
N ARG A 336 -5.33 48.38 8.01
CA ARG A 336 -5.99 48.94 6.83
C ARG A 336 -6.84 47.88 6.15
N MET A 337 -8.15 48.10 6.13
CA MET A 337 -9.15 47.27 5.45
C MET A 337 -9.23 47.64 3.96
N ARG A 338 -9.65 46.72 3.10
CA ARG A 338 -9.76 46.99 1.65
C ARG A 338 -10.96 47.88 1.33
N ASP A 339 -12.08 47.59 1.98
CA ASP A 339 -13.32 48.38 1.91
C ASP A 339 -13.58 48.98 3.29
N GLY A 340 -13.60 50.30 3.42
CA GLY A 340 -13.59 50.99 4.73
C GLY A 340 -14.81 50.74 5.63
N ASP A 341 -15.94 50.35 5.04
CA ASP A 341 -17.23 50.21 5.72
C ASP A 341 -17.85 48.79 5.62
N THR A 342 -17.15 47.78 5.11
CA THR A 342 -17.68 46.40 5.02
C THR A 342 -18.02 45.77 6.37
N TRP A 343 -17.37 46.19 7.45
CA TRP A 343 -17.69 45.75 8.81
C TRP A 343 -19.02 46.32 9.33
N LYS A 344 -19.49 47.48 8.80
CA LYS A 344 -20.78 48.07 9.15
C LYS A 344 -21.97 47.38 8.50
N LYS A 345 -21.75 46.64 7.39
CA LYS A 345 -22.82 45.93 6.67
C LYS A 345 -23.51 44.84 7.52
N GLU A 346 -22.84 44.34 8.57
CA GLU A 346 -23.47 43.46 9.56
C GLU A 346 -24.20 44.23 10.67
N VAL A 347 -23.79 45.47 10.98
CA VAL A 347 -24.49 46.35 11.94
C VAL A 347 -25.79 46.89 11.33
N GLU A 348 -25.78 47.11 10.01
CA GLU A 348 -26.93 47.40 9.14
C GLU A 348 -27.74 46.14 8.77
N ALA A 349 -27.45 44.97 9.35
CA ALA A 349 -28.25 43.78 9.12
C ALA A 349 -29.71 43.99 9.54
N ASN A 350 -30.61 43.54 8.66
CA ASN A 350 -32.06 43.54 8.80
C ASN A 350 -32.47 43.09 10.22
N GLU A 351 -33.45 43.75 10.86
CA GLU A 351 -33.85 43.46 12.25
C GLU A 351 -34.13 41.95 12.50
N GLU A 352 -34.67 41.26 11.50
CA GLU A 352 -34.90 39.81 11.49
C GLU A 352 -33.64 38.94 11.70
N ALA A 353 -32.45 39.41 11.32
CA ALA A 353 -31.20 38.68 11.51
C ALA A 353 -30.74 38.76 12.97
N LYS A 354 -30.92 39.93 13.61
CA LYS A 354 -30.62 40.15 15.03
C LYS A 354 -31.57 39.32 15.92
N GLU A 355 -32.85 39.23 15.54
CA GLU A 355 -33.82 38.37 16.24
C GLU A 355 -33.44 36.88 16.15
N ARG A 356 -32.97 36.42 14.99
CA ARG A 356 -32.51 35.04 14.81
C ARG A 356 -31.28 34.71 15.66
N GLU A 357 -30.31 35.62 15.76
CA GLU A 357 -29.14 35.44 16.64
C GLU A 357 -29.55 35.37 18.12
N CYS A 358 -30.43 36.27 18.56
CA CYS A 358 -31.01 36.25 19.91
C CYS A 358 -31.72 34.92 20.24
N GLN A 359 -32.45 34.35 19.28
CA GLN A 359 -33.11 33.06 19.48
C GLN A 359 -32.11 31.91 19.63
N VAL A 360 -31.05 31.89 18.82
CA VAL A 360 -29.98 30.87 18.88
C VAL A 360 -29.20 30.97 20.20
N GLU A 361 -28.92 32.18 20.67
CA GLU A 361 -28.25 32.39 21.96
C GLU A 361 -29.09 31.87 23.13
N ARG A 362 -30.39 32.22 23.18
CA ARG A 362 -31.32 31.69 24.20
C ARG A 362 -31.43 30.18 24.16
N GLU A 363 -31.46 29.58 22.97
CA GLU A 363 -31.51 28.12 22.83
C GLU A 363 -30.20 27.46 23.30
N ASN A 364 -29.05 28.05 22.98
CA ASN A 364 -27.75 27.56 23.42
C ASN A 364 -27.54 27.70 24.94
N GLU A 365 -28.01 28.78 25.55
CA GLU A 365 -28.02 28.95 27.01
C GLU A 365 -28.87 27.87 27.67
N ARG A 366 -30.08 27.61 27.15
CA ARG A 366 -30.95 26.54 27.66
C ARG A 366 -30.25 25.18 27.60
N ARG A 367 -29.57 24.86 26.49
CA ARG A 367 -28.80 23.61 26.31
C ARG A 367 -27.54 23.49 27.19
N ARG A 368 -27.08 24.58 27.81
CA ARG A 368 -25.94 24.56 28.74
C ARG A 368 -26.37 24.38 30.20
N VAL A 369 -27.62 24.72 30.50
CA VAL A 369 -28.23 24.61 31.84
C VAL A 369 -28.90 23.25 32.05
N GLU A 370 -29.49 22.69 30.98
CA GLU A 370 -29.84 21.26 30.88
C GLU A 370 -28.59 20.38 30.73
#